data_AF-A0A820H6M9-F1
#
_entry.id   AF-A0A820H6M9-F1
#
_cell.length_a   1.000
_cell.length_b   1.000
_cell.length_c   1.000
_cell.angle_alpha   90.00
_cell.angle_beta   90.00
_cell.angle_gamma   90.00
#
_symmetry.space_group_name_H-M   'P 1'
#
loop_
_entity.id
_entity.type
_entity.pdbx_description
1 polymer ?
#
loop_
_entity_poly.entity_id
_entity_poly.type
_entity_poly.pdbx_seq_one_letter_code
_entity_poly.pdbx_strand_id
1 'polypeptide(L)'
;QPVANRYGSEDEPMDIDPEIDLEHYDDDVTTVPPFLSSTTTPTSISSNRELLIPDRCTDDVKGLEHFTRVFHARYGSTGPILYIGSLDQAIQDSVCASREERRPLAIYLHNDRSVCANVFCAQVLAGETTIEYLANNYVVWAWDVTSDANRTRYRK
;
A
#
# COMPACT_ATOMS: atom_id res chain seq x y z
N GLN A 1 43.18 45.68 21.89
CA GLN A 1 41.73 45.77 21.67
C GLN A 1 41.42 45.35 20.23
N PRO A 2 40.28 44.65 20.00
CA PRO A 2 39.98 43.95 18.75
C PRO A 2 39.16 44.83 17.79
N VAL A 3 39.19 44.50 16.49
CA VAL A 3 38.21 45.00 15.51
C VAL A 3 37.34 43.81 15.11
N ALA A 4 36.12 43.78 15.65
CA ALA A 4 35.13 42.76 15.40
C ALA A 4 34.44 43.05 14.06
N ASN A 5 34.41 42.05 13.17
CA ASN A 5 33.53 42.06 12.01
C ASN A 5 32.09 41.89 12.48
N ARG A 6 31.29 42.95 12.34
CA ARG A 6 29.82 42.92 12.33
C ARG A 6 29.38 42.37 10.97
N TYR A 7 28.93 41.13 10.93
CA TYR A 7 27.93 40.70 9.97
C TYR A 7 26.58 40.72 10.71
N GLY A 8 25.72 41.67 10.37
CA GLY A 8 24.27 41.51 10.51
C GLY A 8 23.75 40.75 9.28
N SER A 9 22.51 40.28 9.19
CA SER A 9 21.40 40.16 10.13
C SER A 9 20.26 39.60 9.28
N GLU A 10 20.03 38.29 9.27
CA GLU A 10 18.82 37.67 8.69
C GLU A 10 18.52 36.36 9.46
N ASP A 11 18.24 36.48 10.77
CA ASP A 11 17.46 35.47 11.49
C ASP A 11 15.98 35.91 11.39
N GLU A 12 15.32 35.61 10.28
CA GLU A 12 13.86 35.65 10.24
C GLU A 12 13.35 34.42 11.00
N PRO A 13 12.58 34.59 12.09
CA PRO A 13 11.95 33.46 12.75
C PRO A 13 10.95 32.82 11.79
N MET A 14 11.08 31.51 11.54
CA MET A 14 9.99 30.76 10.94
C MET A 14 8.79 30.84 11.90
N ASP A 15 7.78 31.62 11.53
CA ASP A 15 6.47 31.59 12.15
C ASP A 15 5.87 30.19 11.92
N ILE A 16 6.04 29.31 12.91
CA ILE A 16 5.32 28.04 12.98
C ILE A 16 3.89 28.41 13.37
N ASP A 17 3.01 28.43 12.37
CA ASP A 17 1.56 28.52 12.59
C ASP A 17 1.11 27.36 13.51
N PRO A 18 0.64 27.65 14.73
CA PRO A 18 0.26 26.61 15.69
C PRO A 18 -1.10 25.97 15.38
N GLU A 19 -1.79 26.38 14.30
CA GLU A 19 -3.06 25.80 13.84
C GLU A 19 -2.89 24.91 12.59
N ILE A 20 -1.83 24.09 12.53
CA ILE A 20 -1.92 22.89 11.70
C ILE A 20 -2.90 21.94 12.39
N ASP A 21 -4.17 22.09 12.02
CA ASP A 21 -5.23 21.14 12.30
C ASP A 21 -4.87 19.79 11.68
N LEU A 22 -4.29 18.91 12.50
CA LEU A 22 -3.93 17.54 12.15
C LEU A 22 -5.16 16.63 11.98
N GLU A 23 -6.38 17.14 12.18
CA GLU A 23 -7.60 16.32 12.17
C GLU A 23 -8.36 16.32 10.83
N HIS A 24 -7.81 16.95 9.78
CA HIS A 24 -8.44 16.95 8.47
C HIS A 24 -7.46 16.57 7.35
N TYR A 25 -6.86 15.38 7.45
CA TYR A 25 -6.39 14.67 6.26
C TYR A 25 -7.62 14.13 5.52
N ASP A 26 -8.27 15.01 4.76
CA ASP A 26 -9.27 14.60 3.77
C ASP A 26 -8.55 13.73 2.74
N ASP A 27 -8.97 12.47 2.61
CA ASP A 27 -8.51 11.52 1.60
C ASP A 27 -9.04 11.90 0.19
N ASP A 28 -9.28 13.20 -0.07
CA ASP A 28 -9.66 13.71 -1.38
C ASP A 28 -8.40 13.91 -2.24
N VAL A 29 -7.94 12.79 -2.78
CA VAL A 29 -6.91 12.65 -3.81
C VAL A 29 -7.38 13.36 -5.09
N THR A 30 -7.21 14.68 -5.14
CA THR A 30 -7.17 15.42 -6.42
C THR A 30 -5.74 15.68 -6.89
N THR A 31 -4.76 15.53 -6.00
CA THR A 31 -3.33 15.69 -6.32
C THR A 31 -2.70 14.32 -6.53
N VAL A 32 -2.88 13.73 -7.72
CA VAL A 32 -2.03 12.63 -8.15
C VAL A 32 -0.59 13.14 -8.28
N PRO A 33 0.42 12.44 -7.73
CA PRO A 33 1.82 12.79 -7.97
C PRO A 33 2.08 12.94 -9.47
N PRO A 34 2.83 13.96 -9.94
CA PRO A 34 3.02 14.23 -11.36
C PRO A 34 3.50 13.02 -12.18
N PHE A 35 4.25 12.11 -11.54
CA PHE A 35 4.71 10.85 -12.12
C PHE A 35 3.57 9.88 -12.49
N LEU A 36 2.45 9.87 -11.77
CA LEU A 36 1.28 9.01 -12.03
C LEU A 36 0.25 9.65 -12.98
N SER A 37 0.41 10.94 -13.30
CA SER A 37 -0.52 11.71 -14.14
C SER A 37 -0.38 11.41 -15.64
N SER A 38 0.71 10.74 -16.02
CA SER A 38 0.95 10.33 -17.40
C SER A 38 0.34 8.93 -17.61
N THR A 39 -0.66 8.83 -18.47
CA THR A 39 -1.33 7.57 -18.87
C THR A 39 -2.14 6.87 -17.77
N THR A 40 -3.37 7.32 -17.54
CA THR A 40 -4.59 6.53 -17.74
C THR A 40 -5.83 7.36 -17.40
N THR A 41 -6.83 7.36 -18.28
CA THR A 41 -8.16 7.87 -17.95
C THR A 41 -8.71 7.09 -16.74
N PRO A 42 -9.17 7.75 -15.66
CA PRO A 42 -9.79 7.05 -14.54
C PRO A 42 -11.05 6.38 -15.06
N THR A 43 -11.02 5.05 -15.18
CA THR A 43 -12.22 4.27 -15.45
C THR A 43 -13.11 4.46 -14.24
N SER A 44 -14.28 5.09 -14.45
CA SER A 44 -15.29 5.34 -13.42
C SER A 44 -15.33 4.21 -12.40
N ILE A 45 -15.08 4.57 -11.13
CA ILE A 45 -15.09 3.64 -10.00
C ILE A 45 -16.56 3.24 -9.81
N SER A 46 -17.00 2.21 -10.53
CA SER A 46 -18.30 1.63 -10.32
C SER A 46 -18.37 1.18 -8.86
N SER A 47 -19.32 1.73 -8.11
CA SER A 47 -19.67 1.36 -6.74
C SER A 47 -20.13 -0.12 -6.60
N ASN A 48 -20.04 -0.89 -7.68
CA ASN A 48 -20.39 -2.30 -7.79
C ASN A 48 -19.18 -3.22 -8.07
N ARG A 49 -17.94 -2.75 -7.83
CA ARG A 49 -16.74 -3.62 -7.93
C ARG A 49 -16.69 -4.59 -6.74
N GLU A 50 -16.44 -5.86 -7.05
CA GLU A 50 -16.58 -7.03 -6.16
C GLU A 50 -15.84 -7.05 -4.80
N LEU A 51 -15.14 -6.07 -4.22
CA LEU A 51 -14.07 -6.33 -3.21
C LEU A 51 -13.01 -7.39 -3.60
N LEU A 52 -11.77 -7.21 -3.16
CA LEU A 52 -10.72 -8.21 -3.36
C LEU A 52 -10.86 -9.35 -2.35
N ILE A 53 -11.27 -9.07 -1.11
CA ILE A 53 -11.64 -10.11 -0.13
C ILE A 53 -13.10 -9.92 0.28
N PRO A 54 -13.91 -11.01 0.29
CA PRO A 54 -15.30 -10.91 0.73
C PRO A 54 -15.42 -10.32 2.13
N ASP A 55 -16.51 -9.59 2.38
CA ASP A 55 -16.77 -9.06 3.72
C ASP A 55 -16.86 -10.21 4.75
N ARG A 56 -16.26 -10.01 5.93
CA ARG A 56 -16.25 -10.98 7.04
C ARG A 56 -15.61 -12.32 6.68
N CYS A 57 -14.65 -12.34 5.76
CA CYS A 57 -13.89 -13.55 5.48
C CYS A 57 -13.14 -14.01 6.74
N THR A 58 -13.42 -15.24 7.18
CA THR A 58 -12.80 -15.81 8.40
C THR A 58 -11.61 -16.72 8.10
N ASP A 59 -11.41 -17.06 6.84
CA ASP A 59 -10.43 -18.04 6.36
C ASP A 59 -9.43 -17.32 5.44
N ASP A 60 -8.22 -17.09 5.95
CA ASP A 60 -7.19 -16.29 5.28
C ASP A 60 -6.84 -16.87 3.91
N VAL A 61 -6.79 -18.21 3.79
CA VAL A 61 -6.48 -18.91 2.53
C VAL A 61 -7.54 -18.59 1.47
N LYS A 62 -8.82 -18.77 1.81
CA LYS A 62 -9.92 -18.44 0.89
C LYS A 62 -9.97 -16.96 0.55
N GLY A 63 -9.68 -16.10 1.52
CA GLY A 63 -9.58 -14.67 1.31
C GLY A 63 -8.51 -14.31 0.29
N LEU A 64 -7.31 -14.89 0.41
CA LEU A 64 -6.18 -14.66 -0.49
C LEU A 64 -6.40 -15.27 -1.88
N GLU A 65 -6.97 -16.46 -1.98
CA GLU A 65 -7.35 -17.04 -3.28
C GLU A 65 -8.37 -16.15 -4.02
N HIS A 66 -9.35 -15.64 -3.27
CA HIS A 66 -10.32 -14.68 -3.79
C HIS A 66 -9.65 -13.38 -4.21
N PHE A 67 -8.74 -12.85 -3.39
CA PHE A 67 -7.94 -11.67 -3.70
C PHE A 67 -7.23 -11.84 -5.04
N THR A 68 -6.46 -12.91 -5.21
CA THR A 68 -5.70 -13.17 -6.45
C THR A 68 -6.63 -13.26 -7.66
N ARG A 69 -7.74 -14.00 -7.54
CA ARG A 69 -8.72 -14.14 -8.64
C ARG A 69 -9.30 -12.79 -9.05
N VAL A 70 -9.79 -12.01 -8.09
CA VAL A 70 -10.44 -10.73 -8.38
C VAL A 70 -9.41 -9.68 -8.81
N PHE A 71 -8.21 -9.68 -8.22
CA PHE A 71 -7.11 -8.83 -8.64
C PHE A 71 -6.79 -9.04 -10.11
N HIS A 72 -6.66 -10.30 -10.55
CA HIS A 72 -6.39 -10.59 -11.96
C HIS A 72 -7.56 -10.18 -12.88
N ALA A 73 -8.80 -10.38 -12.44
CA ALA A 73 -9.97 -9.94 -13.20
C ALA A 73 -10.03 -8.41 -13.36
N ARG A 74 -9.48 -7.64 -12.42
CA ARG A 74 -9.51 -6.17 -12.40
C ARG A 74 -8.32 -5.50 -13.07
N TYR A 75 -7.13 -6.03 -12.86
CA TYR A 75 -5.87 -5.36 -13.21
C TYR A 75 -5.08 -6.10 -14.31
N GLY A 76 -5.57 -7.24 -14.78
CA GLY A 76 -4.95 -8.04 -15.85
C GLY A 76 -4.48 -9.41 -15.36
N SER A 77 -4.04 -10.28 -16.27
CA SER A 77 -3.68 -11.66 -15.93
C SER A 77 -2.39 -11.82 -15.11
N THR A 78 -1.68 -10.73 -14.83
CA THR A 78 -0.41 -10.71 -14.10
C THR A 78 -0.58 -9.97 -12.78
N GLY A 79 0.13 -10.43 -11.75
CA GLY A 79 0.12 -9.84 -10.43
C GLY A 79 1.24 -10.41 -9.56
N PRO A 80 1.48 -9.82 -8.38
CA PRO A 80 2.48 -10.33 -7.45
C PRO A 80 2.10 -11.74 -7.00
N ILE A 81 3.11 -12.61 -6.86
CA ILE A 81 2.91 -13.95 -6.31
C ILE A 81 2.66 -13.83 -4.81
N LEU A 82 1.42 -14.04 -4.40
CA LEU A 82 1.01 -13.96 -3.00
C LEU A 82 1.27 -15.28 -2.28
N TYR A 83 1.69 -15.15 -1.02
CA TYR A 83 1.71 -16.23 -0.05
C TYR A 83 0.29 -16.57 0.35
N ILE A 84 -0.18 -17.77 -0.01
CA ILE A 84 -1.53 -18.24 0.30
C ILE A 84 -1.51 -18.99 1.64
N GLY A 85 -1.83 -18.28 2.72
CA GLY A 85 -1.85 -18.81 4.08
C GLY A 85 -2.15 -17.73 5.11
N SER A 86 -2.17 -18.10 6.40
CA SER A 86 -2.37 -17.11 7.47
C SER A 86 -1.17 -16.17 7.59
N LEU A 87 -1.40 -14.99 8.17
CA LEU A 87 -0.33 -14.02 8.43
C LEU A 87 0.77 -14.62 9.33
N ASP A 88 0.41 -15.41 10.34
CA ASP A 88 1.36 -16.09 11.22
C ASP A 88 2.25 -17.07 10.44
N GLN A 89 1.66 -17.84 9.51
CA GLN A 89 2.42 -18.74 8.66
C GLN A 89 3.34 -17.98 7.71
N ALA A 90 2.87 -16.87 7.14
CA ALA A 90 3.71 -16.00 6.31
C ALA A 90 4.89 -15.43 7.09
N ILE A 91 4.73 -15.08 8.38
CA ILE A 91 5.82 -14.66 9.27
C ILE A 91 6.82 -15.80 9.51
N GLN A 92 6.32 -17.02 9.75
CA GLN A 92 7.16 -18.20 9.95
C GLN A 92 8.03 -18.49 8.72
N ASP A 93 7.42 -18.49 7.53
CA ASP A 93 8.07 -18.84 6.28
C ASP A 93 8.91 -17.69 5.67
N SER A 94 8.89 -16.50 6.30
CA SER A 94 9.67 -15.34 5.86
C SER A 94 10.77 -15.01 6.85
N VAL A 95 10.45 -14.24 7.88
CA VAL A 95 11.41 -13.65 8.82
C VAL A 95 11.99 -14.70 9.75
N CYS A 96 11.21 -15.74 10.09
CA CYS A 96 11.62 -16.83 10.97
C CYS A 96 12.18 -18.05 10.24
N ALA A 97 12.24 -18.03 8.90
CA ALA A 97 12.79 -19.12 8.11
C ALA A 97 14.31 -19.32 8.35
N SER A 98 14.84 -20.42 7.84
CA SER A 98 16.27 -20.75 7.91
C SER A 98 17.11 -19.62 7.30
N ARG A 99 18.40 -19.52 7.70
CA ARG A 99 19.29 -18.44 7.19
C ARG A 99 19.36 -18.40 5.66
N GLU A 100 19.22 -19.55 5.02
CA GLU A 100 19.32 -19.72 3.57
C GLU A 100 18.01 -19.34 2.84
N GLU A 101 16.86 -19.49 3.49
CA GLU A 101 15.54 -19.26 2.89
C GLU A 101 14.87 -17.96 3.37
N ARG A 102 15.44 -17.33 4.41
CA ARG A 102 14.91 -16.12 5.03
C ARG A 102 14.85 -14.97 4.04
N ARG A 103 13.63 -14.49 3.80
CA ARG A 103 13.33 -13.29 3.03
C ARG A 103 12.45 -12.34 3.85
N PRO A 104 12.57 -11.01 3.65
CA PRO A 104 11.66 -10.06 4.27
C PRO A 104 10.20 -10.33 3.87
N LEU A 105 9.28 -10.06 4.79
CA LEU A 105 7.84 -10.09 4.55
C LEU A 105 7.37 -8.73 4.04
N ALA A 106 6.75 -8.69 2.87
CA ALA A 106 6.03 -7.53 2.36
C ALA A 106 4.52 -7.73 2.61
N ILE A 107 3.91 -6.83 3.38
CA ILE A 107 2.46 -6.83 3.64
C ILE A 107 1.81 -5.76 2.77
N TYR A 108 0.94 -6.15 1.85
CA TYR A 108 0.16 -5.25 1.03
C TYR A 108 -1.27 -5.10 1.57
N LEU A 109 -1.64 -3.88 1.97
CA LEU A 109 -3.00 -3.56 2.42
C LEU A 109 -3.73 -2.82 1.32
N HIS A 110 -4.77 -3.44 0.79
CA HIS A 110 -5.60 -2.85 -0.26
C HIS A 110 -6.84 -2.18 0.34
N ASN A 111 -7.14 -0.98 -0.14
CA ASN A 111 -8.42 -0.32 0.10
C ASN A 111 -8.99 0.11 -1.26
N ASP A 112 -10.07 -0.53 -1.70
CA ASP A 112 -10.70 -0.33 -3.01
C ASP A 112 -11.30 1.09 -3.11
N ARG A 113 -11.54 1.76 -1.98
CA ARG A 113 -11.98 3.17 -1.94
C ARG A 113 -10.84 4.15 -2.23
N SER A 114 -9.58 3.73 -2.13
CA SER A 114 -8.42 4.58 -2.43
C SER A 114 -8.12 4.55 -3.93
N VAL A 115 -8.28 5.71 -4.58
CA VAL A 115 -7.93 5.88 -6.00
C VAL A 115 -6.46 5.53 -6.23
N CYS A 116 -5.57 6.02 -5.38
CA CYS A 116 -4.13 5.74 -5.44
C CYS A 116 -3.84 4.24 -5.32
N ALA A 117 -4.53 3.50 -4.45
CA ALA A 117 -4.33 2.06 -4.34
C ALA A 117 -4.68 1.33 -5.65
N ASN A 118 -5.77 1.72 -6.30
CA ASN A 118 -6.21 1.14 -7.58
C ASN A 118 -5.26 1.49 -8.73
N VAL A 119 -4.78 2.74 -8.79
CA VAL A 119 -3.76 3.17 -9.76
C VAL A 119 -2.44 2.44 -9.52
N PHE A 120 -2.01 2.31 -8.26
CA PHE A 120 -0.82 1.57 -7.88
C PHE A 120 -0.90 0.10 -8.30
N CYS A 121 -2.06 -0.56 -8.11
CA CYS A 121 -2.29 -1.92 -8.59
C CYS A 121 -2.03 -2.04 -10.10
N ALA A 122 -2.63 -1.14 -10.88
CA ALA A 122 -2.57 -1.19 -12.34
C ALA A 122 -1.22 -0.77 -12.92
N GLN A 123 -0.59 0.27 -12.37
CA GLN A 123 0.61 0.88 -12.96
C GLN A 123 1.91 0.36 -12.37
N VAL A 124 1.91 -0.12 -11.12
CA VAL A 124 3.14 -0.49 -10.39
C VAL A 124 3.13 -1.97 -10.01
N LEU A 125 2.11 -2.41 -9.27
CA LEU A 125 2.08 -3.75 -8.67
C LEU A 125 1.90 -4.86 -9.71
N ALA A 126 1.16 -4.59 -10.80
CA ALA A 126 1.00 -5.50 -11.94
C ALA A 126 2.14 -5.41 -12.97
N GLY A 127 3.13 -4.52 -12.77
CA GLY A 127 4.28 -4.37 -13.67
C GLY A 127 5.27 -5.53 -13.52
N GLU A 128 5.74 -6.08 -14.65
CA GLU A 128 6.60 -7.28 -14.69
C GLU A 128 7.85 -7.15 -13.80
N THR A 129 8.57 -6.02 -13.87
CA THR A 129 9.76 -5.78 -13.04
C THR A 129 9.43 -5.81 -11.54
N THR A 130 8.28 -5.25 -11.14
CA THR A 130 7.83 -5.25 -9.74
C THR A 130 7.48 -6.67 -9.30
N ILE A 131 6.74 -7.41 -10.14
CA ILE A 131 6.35 -8.80 -9.87
C ILE A 131 7.59 -9.68 -9.67
N GLU A 132 8.55 -9.60 -10.59
CA GLU A 132 9.80 -10.36 -10.53
C GLU A 132 10.63 -9.99 -9.31
N TYR A 133 10.76 -8.69 -9.02
CA TYR A 133 11.52 -8.23 -7.86
C TYR A 133 10.90 -8.71 -6.55
N LEU A 134 9.58 -8.61 -6.41
CA LEU A 134 8.87 -9.09 -5.22
C LEU A 134 8.98 -10.61 -5.08
N ALA A 135 8.76 -11.36 -6.15
CA ALA A 135 8.82 -12.83 -6.13
C ALA A 135 10.21 -13.36 -5.71
N ASN A 136 11.28 -12.70 -6.15
CA ASN A 136 12.64 -13.11 -5.84
C ASN A 136 13.08 -12.70 -4.43
N ASN A 137 12.69 -11.50 -3.97
CA ASN A 137 13.29 -10.91 -2.76
C ASN A 137 12.39 -10.95 -1.53
N TYR A 138 11.08 -11.16 -1.68
CA TYR A 138 10.11 -11.07 -0.59
C TYR A 138 9.20 -12.29 -0.52
N VAL A 139 8.69 -12.54 0.68
CA VAL A 139 7.40 -13.22 0.84
C VAL A 139 6.33 -12.12 0.83
N VAL A 140 5.38 -12.18 -0.09
CA VAL A 140 4.34 -11.14 -0.21
C VAL A 140 3.04 -11.68 0.35
N TRP A 141 2.44 -10.99 1.31
CA TRP A 141 1.13 -11.31 1.84
C TRP A 141 0.21 -10.10 1.66
N ALA A 142 -1.06 -10.32 1.29
CA ALA A 142 -1.98 -9.23 0.99
C ALA A 142 -3.29 -9.35 1.76
N TRP A 143 -3.91 -8.21 2.08
CA TRP A 143 -5.24 -8.19 2.67
C TRP A 143 -6.05 -6.99 2.19
N ASP A 144 -7.33 -7.21 1.97
CA ASP A 144 -8.28 -6.15 1.62
C ASP A 144 -8.95 -5.62 2.90
N VAL A 145 -8.65 -4.36 3.23
CA VAL A 145 -9.15 -3.64 4.40
C VAL A 145 -10.31 -2.68 4.07
N THR A 146 -10.89 -2.80 2.87
CA THR A 146 -12.01 -1.97 2.40
C THR A 146 -13.23 -2.08 3.32
N SER A 147 -13.51 -3.29 3.84
CA SER A 147 -14.59 -3.50 4.79
C SER A 147 -14.12 -3.36 6.24
N ASP A 148 -15.01 -2.89 7.11
CA ASP A 148 -14.72 -2.71 8.53
C ASP A 148 -14.40 -4.03 9.24
N ALA A 149 -15.10 -5.10 8.86
CA ALA A 149 -14.85 -6.44 9.40
C ALA A 149 -13.43 -6.92 9.05
N ASN A 150 -12.99 -6.71 7.81
CA ASN A 150 -11.67 -7.16 7.37
C ASN A 150 -10.56 -6.27 7.97
N ARG A 151 -10.81 -4.97 8.15
CA ARG A 151 -9.87 -4.04 8.80
C ARG A 151 -9.67 -4.33 10.29
N THR A 152 -10.73 -4.75 10.98
CA THR A 152 -10.67 -5.03 12.42
C THR A 152 -10.10 -6.41 12.75
N ARG A 153 -10.08 -7.35 11.79
CA ARG A 153 -9.55 -8.71 11.98
C ARG A 153 -8.16 -8.77 12.59
N TYR A 154 -7.27 -7.85 12.19
CA TYR A 154 -5.88 -7.79 12.66
C TYR A 154 -5.60 -6.57 13.55
N ARG A 155 -6.64 -5.86 13.99
CA ARG A 155 -6.49 -4.76 14.95
C ARG A 155 -6.42 -5.37 16.36
N LYS A 156 -5.30 -5.14 17.06
CA LYS A 156 -5.13 -5.52 18.47
C LYS A 156 -5.90 -4.58 19.39
#